data_AF-A0A3D1JBQ1-F1
#
_entry.id   AF-A0A3D1JBQ1-F1
#
_cell.length_a   1.000
_cell.length_b   1.000
_cell.length_c   1.000
_cell.angle_alpha   90.00
_cell.angle_beta   90.00
_cell.angle_gamma   90.00
#
_symmetry.space_group_name_H-M   'P 1'
#
loop_
_entity.id
_entity.type
_entity.pdbx_description
1 polymer ?
#
loop_
_entity_poly.entity_id
_entity_poly.type
_entity_poly.pdbx_seq_one_letter_code
_entity_poly.pdbx_strand_id
1 'polypeptide(L)'
;FLAVTPRTAGFFSIDYGQMSQASLMLTMMLMYIGGTSGSTAGGLKTTTFAVLIIKVRSLLKGRSQAEIFGRTIKESAVSRAFTLFFLTLSLCFISIFLLSITENMPQNPTFGLQYIASEVFSAFGTVGLTMGLTPYLSVFGKLLIILLMFIGRVGIMTVAFSLMKKANQREVGYKFPEERVMIG
;
A
#
# COMPACT_ATOMS: atom_id res chain seq x y z
N PHE A 1 21.09 5.61 6.78
CA PHE A 1 20.70 5.68 5.36
C PHE A 1 19.65 4.62 4.96
N LEU A 2 19.87 3.34 5.23
CA LEU A 2 18.97 2.24 4.80
C LEU A 2 17.54 2.26 5.37
N ALA A 3 17.32 2.94 6.51
CA ALA A 3 15.97 3.15 7.06
C ALA A 3 15.22 4.36 6.42
N VAL A 4 15.95 5.25 5.75
CA VAL A 4 15.38 6.48 5.16
C VAL A 4 15.09 6.29 3.68
N THR A 5 15.97 5.62 2.94
CA THR A 5 15.82 5.41 1.50
C THR A 5 14.53 4.68 1.07
N PRO A 6 14.00 3.70 1.83
CA PRO A 6 12.76 3.00 1.45
C PRO A 6 11.54 3.91 1.49
N ARG A 7 11.63 5.08 2.11
CA ARG A 7 10.59 6.13 2.10
C ARG A 7 10.73 7.02 0.86
N THR A 8 10.71 6.41 -0.32
CA THR A 8 10.66 7.10 -1.62
C THR A 8 11.89 7.88 -2.06
N ALA A 9 13.09 7.53 -1.58
CA ALA A 9 14.32 8.19 -2.01
C ALA A 9 15.02 7.49 -3.20
N GLY A 10 14.95 6.15 -3.26
CA GLY A 10 15.48 5.38 -4.40
C GLY A 10 17.00 5.29 -4.50
N PHE A 11 17.74 5.79 -3.51
CA PHE A 11 19.20 5.69 -3.51
C PHE A 11 19.65 4.28 -3.11
N PHE A 12 20.42 3.66 -4.01
CA PHE A 12 21.01 2.34 -3.85
C PHE A 12 22.36 2.46 -3.14
N SER A 13 22.41 2.16 -1.84
CA SER A 13 23.66 2.19 -1.05
C SER A 13 24.28 0.82 -0.83
N ILE A 14 23.49 -0.25 -0.88
CA ILE A 14 23.94 -1.64 -0.72
C ILE A 14 23.14 -2.53 -1.68
N ASP A 15 23.67 -3.71 -1.97
CA ASP A 15 22.92 -4.75 -2.66
C ASP A 15 21.84 -5.35 -1.75
N TYR A 16 20.58 -5.07 -2.08
CA TYR A 16 19.43 -5.61 -1.36
C TYR A 16 19.29 -7.13 -1.52
N GLY A 17 19.86 -7.73 -2.57
CA GLY A 17 19.89 -9.17 -2.79
C GLY A 17 20.65 -9.96 -1.72
N GLN A 18 21.57 -9.30 -1.01
CA GLN A 18 22.42 -9.92 0.03
C GLN A 18 21.94 -9.64 1.46
N MET A 19 20.82 -8.93 1.61
CA MET A 19 20.27 -8.62 2.93
C MET A 19 19.62 -9.83 3.58
N SER A 20 19.63 -9.86 4.91
CA SER A 20 18.86 -10.87 5.66
C SER A 20 17.37 -10.78 5.31
N GLN A 21 16.67 -11.93 5.32
CA GLN A 21 15.23 -11.98 5.03
C GLN A 21 14.41 -11.09 5.98
N ALA A 22 14.79 -11.02 7.26
CA ALA A 22 14.14 -10.14 8.24
C ALA A 22 14.28 -8.66 7.86
N SER A 23 15.48 -8.24 7.42
CA SER A 23 15.72 -6.86 6.97
C SER A 23 14.97 -6.52 5.68
N LEU A 24 14.87 -7.48 4.75
CA LEU A 24 14.07 -7.31 3.53
C LEU A 24 12.58 -7.13 3.85
N MET A 25 12.04 -7.95 4.76
CA MET A 25 10.65 -7.83 5.18
C MET A 25 10.36 -6.47 5.83
N LEU A 26 11.25 -6.00 6.71
CA LEU A 26 11.16 -4.67 7.29
C LEU A 26 11.22 -3.57 6.20
N THR A 27 12.12 -3.73 5.24
CA THR A 27 12.27 -2.76 4.13
C THR A 27 11.00 -2.71 3.29
N MET A 28 10.40 -3.85 2.93
CA MET A 28 9.12 -3.90 2.20
C MET A 28 7.99 -3.21 2.97
N MET A 29 7.91 -3.41 4.28
CA MET A 29 6.94 -2.71 5.14
C MET A 29 7.14 -1.19 5.10
N LEU A 30 8.40 -0.73 5.14
CA LEU A 30 8.75 0.69 5.04
C LEU A 30 8.50 1.27 3.63
N MET A 31 8.59 0.47 2.57
CA MET A 31 8.24 0.90 1.21
C MET A 31 6.73 1.07 1.04
N TYR A 32 5.94 0.19 1.66
CA TYR A 32 4.49 0.29 1.66
C TYR A 32 4.00 1.52 2.42
N ILE A 33 4.56 1.77 3.63
CA ILE A 33 4.30 2.95 4.44
C ILE A 33 5.22 4.08 3.97
N GLY A 34 4.79 4.77 2.91
CA GLY A 34 5.56 5.81 2.24
C GLY A 34 5.72 7.10 3.05
N GLY A 35 5.55 8.25 2.38
CA GLY A 35 5.71 9.56 3.02
C GLY A 35 4.45 10.11 3.69
N THR A 36 4.55 11.36 4.15
CA THR A 36 3.42 12.09 4.78
C THR A 36 2.44 12.64 3.74
N SER A 37 1.19 12.87 4.13
CA SER A 37 0.20 13.57 3.30
C SER A 37 0.72 14.94 2.84
N GLY A 38 0.46 15.30 1.57
CA GLY A 38 0.96 16.55 0.98
C GLY A 38 2.41 16.48 0.47
N SER A 39 3.11 15.36 0.69
CA SER A 39 4.44 15.11 0.11
C SER A 39 4.36 14.57 -1.32
N THR A 40 5.49 14.62 -2.02
CA THR A 40 5.72 13.99 -3.32
C THR A 40 5.79 12.46 -3.23
N ALA A 41 6.11 11.89 -2.07
CA ALA A 41 6.22 10.44 -1.86
C ALA A 41 4.94 9.68 -2.26
N GLY A 42 5.03 8.58 -3.00
CA GLY A 42 3.91 7.68 -3.28
C GLY A 42 3.56 6.72 -2.14
N GLY A 43 2.68 5.76 -2.42
CA GLY A 43 2.30 4.68 -1.50
C GLY A 43 1.26 5.07 -0.44
N LEU A 44 1.12 4.20 0.57
CA LEU A 44 0.21 4.45 1.70
C LEU A 44 0.82 5.52 2.61
N LYS A 45 0.09 6.61 2.83
CA LYS A 45 0.60 7.73 3.61
C LYS A 45 0.77 7.35 5.09
N THR A 46 1.82 7.87 5.72
CA THR A 46 2.07 7.69 7.17
C THR A 46 0.90 8.14 8.03
N THR A 47 0.21 9.21 7.61
CA THR A 47 -0.99 9.74 8.28
C THR A 47 -2.14 8.74 8.26
N THR A 48 -2.38 8.07 7.14
CA THR A 48 -3.39 7.02 6.99
C THR A 48 -3.09 5.87 7.95
N PHE A 49 -1.84 5.42 7.98
CA PHE A 49 -1.40 4.36 8.89
C PHE A 49 -1.52 4.77 10.37
N ALA A 50 -1.14 6.01 10.71
CA ALA A 50 -1.25 6.54 12.06
C ALA A 50 -2.71 6.61 12.54
N VAL A 51 -3.64 7.08 11.72
CA VAL A 51 -5.08 7.12 12.05
C VAL A 51 -5.62 5.73 12.37
N LEU A 52 -5.22 4.71 11.60
CA LEU A 52 -5.62 3.33 11.85
C LEU A 52 -5.08 2.80 13.19
N ILE A 53 -3.80 3.04 13.48
CA ILE A 53 -3.21 2.66 14.77
C ILE A 53 -3.93 3.35 15.93
N ILE A 54 -4.23 4.65 15.81
CA ILE A 54 -4.94 5.41 16.84
C ILE A 54 -6.33 4.83 17.06
N LYS A 55 -7.06 4.48 15.99
CA LYS A 55 -8.39 3.85 16.09
C LYS A 55 -8.30 2.51 16.80
N VAL A 56 -7.37 1.63 16.41
CA VAL A 56 -7.16 0.33 17.07
C VAL A 56 -6.84 0.51 18.56
N ARG A 57 -5.93 1.43 18.91
CA ARG A 57 -5.60 1.72 20.31
C ARG A 57 -6.79 2.27 21.10
N SER A 58 -7.66 3.05 20.45
CA SER A 58 -8.85 3.61 21.11
C SER A 58 -9.89 2.52 21.37
N LEU A 59 -10.10 1.62 20.40
CA LEU A 59 -10.99 0.46 20.55
C LEU A 59 -10.52 -0.48 21.67
N LEU A 60 -9.21 -0.77 21.75
CA LEU A 60 -8.63 -1.57 22.85
C LEU A 60 -8.79 -0.92 24.22
N LYS A 61 -8.94 0.41 24.29
CA LYS A 61 -9.22 1.17 25.52
C LYS A 61 -10.73 1.33 25.80
N GLY A 62 -11.60 0.72 24.98
CA GLY A 62 -13.05 0.84 25.10
C GLY A 62 -13.62 2.20 24.65
N ARG A 63 -12.82 3.03 23.95
CA ARG A 63 -13.29 4.30 23.39
C ARG A 63 -13.75 4.09 21.95
N SER A 64 -14.98 4.49 21.65
CA SER A 64 -15.54 4.40 20.30
C SER A 64 -14.89 5.38 19.32
N GLN A 65 -14.43 6.53 19.82
CA GLN A 65 -13.83 7.60 19.01
C GLN A 65 -12.30 7.52 19.02
N ALA A 66 -11.68 7.76 17.85
CA ALA A 66 -10.23 7.89 17.74
C ALA A 66 -9.80 9.29 18.21
N GLU A 67 -9.04 9.35 19.31
CA GLU A 67 -8.59 10.60 19.92
C GLU A 67 -7.07 10.69 19.95
N ILE A 68 -6.52 11.85 19.60
CA ILE A 68 -5.09 12.15 19.71
C ILE A 68 -4.87 13.62 20.09
N PHE A 69 -3.92 13.89 20.99
CA PHE A 69 -3.58 15.26 21.46
C PHE A 69 -4.80 16.08 21.93
N GLY A 70 -5.79 15.43 22.57
CA GLY A 70 -7.01 16.10 23.03
C GLY A 70 -7.99 16.48 21.90
N ARG A 71 -7.82 15.94 20.68
CA ARG A 71 -8.71 16.15 19.54
C ARG A 71 -9.26 14.83 19.01
N THR A 72 -10.54 14.85 18.63
CA THR A 72 -11.23 13.70 18.02
C THR A 72 -11.04 13.70 16.49
N ILE A 73 -10.73 12.53 15.94
CA ILE A 73 -10.69 12.29 14.51
C ILE A 73 -12.10 11.92 14.03
N LYS A 74 -12.59 12.61 13.00
CA LYS A 74 -13.91 12.31 12.40
C LYS A 74 -13.97 10.86 11.89
N GLU A 75 -15.06 10.15 12.19
CA GLU A 75 -15.26 8.77 11.73
C GLU A 75 -15.16 8.63 10.20
N SER A 76 -15.62 9.62 9.44
CA SER A 76 -15.46 9.63 7.98
C SER A 76 -14.00 9.57 7.52
N ALA A 77 -13.07 10.17 8.26
CA ALA A 77 -11.64 10.10 7.97
C ALA A 77 -11.06 8.73 8.34
N VAL A 78 -11.55 8.11 9.41
CA VAL A 78 -11.18 6.75 9.82
C VAL A 78 -11.64 5.72 8.80
N SER A 79 -12.93 5.76 8.39
CA SER A 79 -13.45 4.88 7.35
C SER A 79 -12.69 5.04 6.04
N ARG A 80 -12.37 6.27 5.64
CA ARG A 80 -11.55 6.54 4.46
C ARG A 80 -10.15 5.94 4.57
N ALA A 81 -9.53 6.01 5.75
CA ALA A 81 -8.22 5.42 6.00
C ALA A 81 -8.26 3.88 5.90
N PHE A 82 -9.32 3.24 6.39
CA PHE A 82 -9.55 1.81 6.23
C PHE A 82 -9.72 1.41 4.77
N THR A 83 -10.58 2.12 4.04
CA THR A 83 -10.79 1.88 2.60
C THR A 83 -9.47 1.96 1.85
N LEU A 84 -8.68 3.00 2.10
CA LEU A 84 -7.35 3.16 1.49
C LEU A 84 -6.44 1.98 1.79
N PHE A 85 -6.30 1.63 3.07
CA PHE A 85 -5.42 0.54 3.50
C PHE A 85 -5.76 -0.80 2.86
N PHE A 86 -7.03 -1.20 2.89
CA PHE A 86 -7.45 -2.48 2.31
C PHE A 86 -7.33 -2.47 0.79
N LEU A 87 -7.74 -1.40 0.13
CA LEU A 87 -7.72 -1.32 -1.32
C LEU A 87 -6.28 -1.35 -1.86
N THR A 88 -5.35 -0.63 -1.24
CA THR A 88 -3.93 -0.66 -1.63
C THR A 88 -3.27 -1.99 -1.31
N LEU A 89 -3.63 -2.62 -0.19
CA LEU A 89 -3.12 -3.93 0.18
C LEU A 89 -3.60 -5.01 -0.80
N SER A 90 -4.89 -5.03 -1.13
CA SER A 90 -5.46 -5.93 -2.13
C SER A 90 -4.84 -5.72 -3.51
N LEU A 91 -4.60 -4.46 -3.92
CA LEU A 91 -3.94 -4.16 -5.19
C LEU A 91 -2.51 -4.75 -5.23
N CYS A 92 -1.73 -4.53 -4.16
CA CYS A 92 -0.38 -5.09 -4.07
C CYS A 92 -0.41 -6.62 -4.10
N PHE A 93 -1.32 -7.24 -3.33
CA PHE A 93 -1.45 -8.69 -3.27
C PHE A 93 -1.82 -9.31 -4.63
N ILE A 94 -2.82 -8.75 -5.31
CA ILE A 94 -3.23 -9.19 -6.66
C ILE A 94 -2.07 -9.03 -7.65
N SER A 95 -1.31 -7.94 -7.56
CA SER A 95 -0.17 -7.69 -8.43
C SER A 95 0.97 -8.69 -8.21
N ILE A 96 1.30 -9.02 -6.95
CA ILE A 96 2.29 -10.05 -6.60
C ILE A 96 1.83 -11.40 -7.17
N PHE A 97 0.55 -11.74 -7.03
CA PHE A 97 0.00 -12.99 -7.54
C PHE A 97 0.09 -13.06 -9.07
N LEU A 98 -0.31 -12.01 -9.79
CA LEU A 98 -0.22 -11.91 -11.25
C LEU A 98 1.22 -12.03 -11.77
N LEU A 99 2.16 -11.31 -11.13
CA LEU A 99 3.58 -11.39 -11.49
C LEU A 99 4.17 -12.76 -11.19
N SER A 100 3.73 -13.42 -10.11
CA SER A 100 4.18 -14.78 -9.78
C SER A 100 3.74 -15.83 -10.82
N ILE A 101 2.67 -15.58 -11.56
CA ILE A 101 2.23 -16.46 -12.67
C ILE A 101 2.92 -16.08 -13.97
N THR A 102 3.06 -14.78 -14.24
CA THR A 102 3.48 -14.28 -15.55
C THR A 102 5.00 -14.33 -15.72
N GLU A 103 5.74 -14.08 -14.65
CA GLU A 103 7.20 -14.15 -14.66
C GLU A 103 7.62 -15.62 -14.47
N ASN A 104 7.63 -16.37 -15.58
CA ASN A 104 8.30 -17.67 -15.66
C ASN A 104 9.80 -17.40 -15.57
N MET A 105 10.35 -17.41 -14.36
CA MET A 105 11.75 -17.09 -14.09
C MET A 105 12.68 -17.90 -14.99
N PRO A 106 13.29 -17.28 -16.04
CA PRO A 106 14.22 -17.98 -16.89
C PRO A 106 15.53 -18.08 -16.10
N GLN A 107 15.89 -19.30 -15.71
CA GLN A 107 17.26 -19.71 -15.42
C GLN A 107 17.98 -19.05 -14.22
N ASN A 108 17.36 -18.98 -13.04
CA ASN A 108 18.14 -19.08 -11.80
C ASN A 108 17.26 -19.59 -10.63
N PRO A 109 17.64 -20.69 -9.95
CA PRO A 109 16.89 -21.27 -8.83
C PRO A 109 16.89 -20.41 -7.54
N THR A 110 17.26 -19.14 -7.63
CA THR A 110 17.54 -18.23 -6.50
C THR A 110 16.55 -17.08 -6.38
N PHE A 111 15.66 -16.89 -7.35
CA PHE A 111 14.64 -15.85 -7.31
C PHE A 111 13.39 -16.38 -6.60
N GLY A 112 13.21 -16.04 -5.32
CA GLY A 112 12.01 -16.36 -4.54
C GLY A 112 10.92 -15.28 -4.63
N LEU A 113 9.76 -15.55 -4.00
CA LEU A 113 8.64 -14.60 -3.88
C LEU A 113 9.06 -13.22 -3.34
N GLN A 114 10.11 -13.18 -2.53
CA GLN A 114 10.70 -11.95 -1.97
C GLN A 114 11.11 -10.92 -3.04
N TYR A 115 11.60 -11.37 -4.21
CA TYR A 115 12.02 -10.47 -5.29
C TYR A 115 10.80 -9.79 -5.90
N ILE A 116 9.77 -10.57 -6.25
CA ILE A 116 8.51 -10.05 -6.80
C ILE A 116 7.84 -9.11 -5.80
N ALA A 117 7.75 -9.52 -4.53
CA ALA A 117 7.14 -8.69 -3.48
C ALA A 117 7.89 -7.36 -3.33
N SER A 118 9.23 -7.38 -3.32
CA SER A 118 10.04 -6.17 -3.22
C SER A 118 9.80 -5.20 -4.39
N GLU A 119 9.69 -5.72 -5.62
CA GLU A 119 9.39 -4.92 -6.81
C GLU A 119 8.00 -4.30 -6.74
N VAL A 120 6.99 -5.07 -6.33
CA VAL A 120 5.61 -4.56 -6.24
C VAL A 120 5.51 -3.47 -5.18
N PHE A 121 6.08 -3.68 -3.98
CA PHE A 121 6.08 -2.66 -2.93
C PHE A 121 6.89 -1.42 -3.33
N SER A 122 8.01 -1.60 -4.03
CA SER A 122 8.80 -0.50 -4.56
C SER A 122 8.06 0.28 -5.64
N ALA A 123 7.41 -0.40 -6.59
CA ALA A 123 6.61 0.22 -7.63
C ALA A 123 5.41 0.99 -7.04
N PHE A 124 4.64 0.35 -6.16
CA PHE A 124 3.50 0.97 -5.49
C PHE A 124 3.91 2.15 -4.61
N GLY A 125 4.97 2.00 -3.82
CA GLY A 125 5.52 3.08 -3.00
C GLY A 125 6.21 4.16 -3.84
N THR A 126 6.45 3.93 -5.13
CA THR A 126 7.33 4.76 -6.00
C THR A 126 8.70 4.98 -5.38
N VAL A 127 9.25 3.90 -4.80
CA VAL A 127 10.50 3.92 -4.06
C VAL A 127 11.70 3.89 -4.98
N GLY A 128 11.64 3.07 -6.04
CA GLY A 128 12.71 2.95 -7.02
C GLY A 128 13.88 2.04 -6.58
N LEU A 129 13.70 1.28 -5.50
CA LEU A 129 14.64 0.23 -5.10
C LEU A 129 14.27 -1.08 -5.81
N THR A 130 15.28 -1.82 -6.25
CA THR A 130 15.12 -3.11 -6.96
C THR A 130 16.10 -4.12 -6.40
N MET A 131 15.71 -5.40 -6.41
CA MET A 131 16.61 -6.53 -6.16
C MET A 131 17.20 -7.09 -7.47
N GLY A 132 17.10 -6.34 -8.58
CA GLY A 132 17.64 -6.72 -9.89
C GLY A 132 16.65 -7.42 -10.81
N LEU A 133 15.36 -7.50 -10.44
CA LEU A 133 14.33 -8.14 -11.29
C LEU A 133 13.84 -7.21 -12.40
N THR A 134 13.88 -5.88 -12.21
CA THR A 134 13.30 -4.87 -13.12
C THR A 134 13.68 -5.03 -14.61
N PRO A 135 14.94 -5.33 -14.99
CA PRO A 135 15.34 -5.48 -16.40
C PRO A 135 14.71 -6.71 -17.07
N TYR A 136 14.49 -7.77 -16.30
CA TYR A 136 14.11 -9.10 -16.78
C TYR A 136 12.60 -9.33 -16.82
N LEU A 137 11.78 -8.34 -16.42
CA LEU A 137 10.33 -8.50 -16.49
C LEU A 137 9.85 -8.72 -17.93
N SER A 138 8.87 -9.61 -18.04
CA SER A 138 8.05 -9.78 -19.24
C SER A 138 7.38 -8.47 -19.66
N VAL A 139 6.92 -8.39 -20.92
CA VAL A 139 6.18 -7.21 -21.42
C VAL A 139 4.94 -6.94 -20.57
N PHE A 140 4.22 -7.99 -20.17
CA PHE A 140 3.06 -7.88 -19.29
C PHE A 140 3.45 -7.39 -17.89
N GLY A 141 4.50 -7.95 -17.30
CA GLY A 141 4.99 -7.53 -15.98
C GLY A 141 5.43 -6.07 -15.97
N LYS A 142 6.09 -5.59 -17.03
CA LYS A 142 6.45 -4.17 -17.20
C LYS A 142 5.22 -3.26 -17.21
N LEU A 143 4.18 -3.62 -17.97
CA LEU A 143 2.92 -2.86 -17.99
C LEU A 143 2.25 -2.81 -16.62
N LEU A 144 2.23 -3.93 -15.91
CA LEU A 144 1.65 -4.03 -14.57
C LEU A 144 2.41 -3.14 -13.57
N ILE A 145 3.75 -3.13 -13.61
CA ILE A 145 4.59 -2.28 -12.77
C ILE A 145 4.41 -0.79 -13.10
N ILE A 146 4.32 -0.42 -14.38
CA ILE A 146 4.04 0.97 -14.80
C ILE A 146 2.71 1.45 -14.22
N LEU A 147 1.67 0.61 -14.30
CA LEU A 147 0.36 0.92 -13.74
C LEU A 147 0.40 1.06 -12.21
N LEU A 148 1.13 0.18 -11.51
CA LEU A 148 1.37 0.29 -10.07
C LEU A 148 2.07 1.60 -9.70
N MET A 149 3.10 2.01 -10.43
CA MET A 149 3.80 3.28 -10.19
C MET A 149 2.87 4.48 -10.38
N PHE A 150 2.05 4.46 -11.43
CA PHE A 150 1.07 5.51 -11.69
C PHE A 150 0.04 5.61 -10.56
N ILE A 151 -0.58 4.49 -10.17
CA ILE A 151 -1.55 4.45 -9.08
C ILE A 151 -0.92 4.85 -7.74
N GLY A 152 0.29 4.36 -7.47
CA GLY A 152 1.08 4.66 -6.28
C GLY A 152 1.39 6.14 -6.12
N ARG A 153 1.66 6.85 -7.23
CA ARG A 153 1.95 8.29 -7.24
C ARG A 153 0.68 9.15 -7.18
N VAL A 154 -0.30 8.87 -8.03
CA VAL A 154 -1.53 9.68 -8.18
C VAL A 154 -2.47 9.49 -6.98
N GLY A 155 -2.35 8.35 -6.30
CA GLY A 155 -3.18 7.98 -5.16
C GLY A 155 -4.44 7.26 -5.62
N ILE A 156 -4.69 6.10 -5.00
CA ILE A 156 -5.72 5.18 -5.46
C ILE A 156 -7.15 5.74 -5.37
N MET A 157 -7.40 6.63 -4.41
CA MET A 157 -8.68 7.32 -4.30
C MET A 157 -8.91 8.30 -5.44
N THR A 158 -7.87 9.02 -5.90
CA THR A 158 -7.97 9.92 -7.05
C THR A 158 -8.29 9.13 -8.32
N VAL A 159 -7.63 7.98 -8.49
CA VAL A 159 -7.90 7.05 -9.61
C VAL A 159 -9.31 6.48 -9.51
N ALA A 160 -9.72 6.02 -8.32
CA ALA A 160 -11.07 5.50 -8.08
C ALA A 160 -12.14 6.57 -8.33
N PHE A 161 -11.96 7.80 -7.85
CA PHE A 161 -12.87 8.91 -8.11
C PHE A 161 -12.90 9.34 -9.57
N SER A 162 -11.79 9.23 -10.30
CA SER A 162 -11.74 9.54 -11.74
C SER A 162 -12.46 8.49 -12.57
N LEU A 163 -12.41 7.22 -12.17
CA LEU A 163 -13.09 6.11 -12.84
C LEU A 163 -14.57 6.03 -12.45
N MET A 164 -14.91 6.39 -11.22
CA MET A 164 -16.28 6.53 -10.75
C MET A 164 -16.87 7.82 -11.32
N LYS A 165 -17.50 7.69 -12.49
CA LYS A 165 -18.35 8.73 -13.09
C LYS A 165 -19.43 9.13 -12.10
N LYS A 166 -19.16 10.18 -11.30
CA LYS A 166 -20.04 10.87 -10.33
C LYS A 166 -21.31 10.06 -10.07
N ALA A 167 -21.17 8.91 -9.40
CA ALA A 167 -22.33 8.11 -9.04
C ALA A 167 -23.13 9.00 -8.11
N ASN A 168 -24.23 9.52 -8.64
CA ASN A 168 -25.07 10.52 -8.03
C ASN A 168 -25.20 10.17 -6.55
N GLN A 169 -24.77 11.08 -5.67
CA GLN A 169 -25.13 11.05 -4.27
C GLN A 169 -26.65 11.30 -4.19
N ARG A 170 -27.45 10.35 -4.68
CA ARG A 170 -28.79 10.18 -4.17
C ARG A 170 -28.56 9.59 -2.80
N GLU A 171 -28.62 10.45 -1.78
CA GLU A 171 -28.97 9.99 -0.45
C GLU A 171 -30.18 9.09 -0.64
N VAL A 172 -29.95 7.79 -0.52
CA VAL A 172 -31.00 6.80 -0.63
C VAL A 172 -31.90 7.09 0.56
N GLY A 173 -33.04 7.75 0.33
CA GLY A 173 -33.95 8.23 1.37
C GLY A 173 -34.65 7.12 2.15
N TYR A 174 -34.19 5.88 2.02
CA TYR A 174 -34.64 4.72 2.77
C TYR A 174 -33.42 4.01 3.38
N LYS A 175 -33.55 3.59 4.64
CA LYS A 175 -32.54 2.81 5.35
C LYS A 175 -33.08 1.39 5.53
N PHE A 176 -32.31 0.39 5.14
CA PHE A 176 -32.64 -1.02 5.39
C PHE A 176 -32.55 -1.34 6.90
N PRO A 177 -33.28 -2.35 7.40
CA PRO A 177 -33.18 -2.78 8.79
C PRO A 177 -31.76 -3.21 9.16
N GLU A 178 -31.33 -2.89 10.37
CA GLU A 178 -30.01 -3.24 10.88
C GLU A 178 -29.98 -4.70 11.32
N GLU A 179 -29.07 -5.49 10.76
CA GLU A 179 -28.85 -6.89 11.14
C GLU A 179 -27.58 -7.00 11.98
N ARG A 180 -27.67 -7.71 13.11
CA ARG A 180 -26.52 -7.97 13.98
C ARG A 180 -25.73 -9.15 13.43
N VAL A 181 -24.71 -8.85 12.64
CA VAL A 181 -23.73 -9.85 12.20
C VAL A 181 -22.69 -10.03 13.31
N MET A 182 -22.51 -11.27 13.77
CA MET A 182 -21.46 -11.60 14.73
C MET A 182 -20.12 -11.57 13.99
N ILE A 183 -19.25 -10.66 14.41
CA ILE A 183 -17.87 -10.55 13.93
C ILE A 183 -17.01 -10.87 15.16
N GLY A 184 -16.15 -11.89 15.03
CA GLY A 184 -15.33 -12.40 16.13
C GLY A 184 -14.35 -11.38 16.71
#